data_AF-A0A6P1BBR8-F1
#
_entry.id   AF-A0A6P1BBR8-F1
#
_cell.length_a   1.000
_cell.length_b   1.000
_cell.length_c   1.000
_cell.angle_alpha   90.00
_cell.angle_beta   90.00
_cell.angle_gamma   90.00
#
_symmetry.space_group_name_H-M   'P 1'
#
loop_
_entity.id
_entity.type
_entity.pdbx_description
1 polymer ?
#
loop_
_entity_poly.entity_id
_entity_poly.type
_entity_poly.pdbx_seq_one_letter_code
_entity_poly.pdbx_strand_id
1 'polypeptide(L)'
;MALPAFPIANAVILKEGFGLQRMRDPIATDMEQGNTRQRPRPGDNVGTVTQTVRFYAADYDTFVEWVKTTLNLGTARFTIDVWLGTSMANKVCQFIKPGTALVASWPNPEQVDVRMTLRVYDV
;
A
#
# COMPACT_ATOMS: atom_id res chain seq x y z
N MET A 1 -10.18 18.54 -3.24
CA MET A 1 -10.98 17.60 -2.42
C MET A 1 -10.02 16.95 -1.43
N ALA A 2 -10.36 16.92 -0.13
CA ALA A 2 -9.51 16.26 0.87
C ALA A 2 -9.48 14.76 0.61
N LEU A 3 -8.29 14.14 0.78
CA LEU A 3 -8.18 12.68 0.71
C LEU A 3 -8.66 12.09 2.03
N PRO A 4 -9.38 10.95 2.01
CA PRO A 4 -9.74 10.24 3.23
C PRO A 4 -8.47 9.83 3.98
N ALA A 5 -8.46 10.05 5.28
CA ALA A 5 -7.41 9.53 6.16
C ALA A 5 -7.70 8.07 6.50
N PHE A 6 -6.63 7.32 6.77
CA PHE A 6 -6.73 5.97 7.29
C PHE A 6 -7.57 5.93 8.57
N PRO A 7 -8.51 4.98 8.72
CA PRO A 7 -9.58 5.11 9.70
C PRO A 7 -9.18 4.66 11.12
N ILE A 8 -8.08 3.91 11.27
CA ILE A 8 -7.70 3.29 12.53
C ILE A 8 -6.43 3.93 13.08
N ALA A 9 -6.57 4.70 14.18
CA ALA A 9 -5.45 5.37 14.83
C ALA A 9 -4.55 4.42 15.64
N ASN A 10 -5.12 3.34 16.19
CA ASN A 10 -4.41 2.38 17.04
C ASN A 10 -3.76 1.23 16.27
N ALA A 11 -3.80 1.27 14.94
CA ALA A 11 -3.24 0.24 14.10
C ALA A 11 -1.71 0.24 14.18
N VAL A 12 -1.11 -0.94 14.36
CA VAL A 12 0.34 -1.09 14.48
C VAL A 12 0.91 -1.62 13.18
N ILE A 13 1.83 -0.87 12.57
CA ILE A 13 2.55 -1.34 11.39
C ILE A 13 3.66 -2.29 11.85
N LEU A 14 3.53 -3.56 11.48
CA LEU A 14 4.54 -4.58 11.75
C LEU A 14 5.70 -4.44 10.77
N LYS A 15 6.92 -4.59 11.28
CA LYS A 15 8.14 -4.57 10.46
C LYS A 15 8.32 -5.87 9.67
N GLU A 16 7.73 -6.96 10.16
CA GLU A 16 7.77 -8.26 9.49
C GLU A 16 6.93 -8.24 8.20
N GLY A 17 7.51 -8.76 7.11
CA GLY A 17 6.87 -8.74 5.79
C GLY A 17 6.95 -7.39 5.07
N PHE A 18 7.72 -6.44 5.60
CA PHE A 18 7.99 -5.15 4.95
C PHE A 18 8.77 -5.33 3.64
N GLY A 19 8.34 -4.64 2.59
CA GLY A 19 9.08 -4.52 1.33
C GLY A 19 8.87 -3.14 0.72
N LEU A 20 9.95 -2.52 0.22
CA LEU A 20 9.91 -1.20 -0.39
C LEU A 20 10.60 -1.23 -1.76
N GLN A 21 9.87 -0.80 -2.78
CA GLN A 21 10.38 -0.46 -4.09
C GLN A 21 10.17 1.04 -4.30
N ARG A 22 11.25 1.83 -4.30
CA ARG A 22 11.15 3.30 -4.38
C ARG A 22 10.76 3.81 -5.75
N MET A 23 11.21 3.12 -6.80
CA MET A 23 11.01 3.52 -8.19
C MET A 23 10.51 2.34 -9.01
N ARG A 24 9.66 2.63 -10.00
CA ARG A 24 9.22 1.64 -10.97
C ARG A 24 10.29 1.44 -12.02
N ASP A 25 10.31 0.25 -12.60
CA ASP A 25 11.23 -0.02 -13.70
C ASP A 25 10.88 0.87 -14.91
N PRO A 26 11.90 1.40 -15.61
CA PRO A 26 11.72 2.13 -16.85
C PRO A 26 10.88 1.35 -17.87
N ILE A 27 10.34 2.02 -18.88
CA ILE A 27 9.78 1.29 -20.03
C ILE A 27 10.95 0.80 -20.87
N ALA A 28 11.10 -0.52 -20.95
CA ALA A 28 12.00 -1.19 -21.86
C ALA A 28 11.27 -1.56 -23.16
N THR A 29 11.96 -1.44 -24.29
CA THR A 29 11.51 -1.97 -25.57
C THR A 29 12.68 -2.73 -26.19
N ASP A 30 12.48 -4.03 -26.41
CA ASP A 30 13.46 -4.91 -27.01
C ASP A 30 13.36 -4.81 -28.53
N MET A 31 14.52 -4.67 -29.17
CA MET A 31 14.66 -4.65 -30.62
C MET A 31 15.22 -6.00 -31.08
N GLU A 32 14.85 -6.45 -32.27
CA GLU A 32 15.15 -7.82 -32.76
C GLU A 32 16.65 -8.18 -32.85
N GLN A 33 17.55 -7.21 -32.70
CA GLN A 33 19.01 -7.43 -32.59
C GLN A 33 19.51 -7.52 -31.14
N GLY A 34 18.64 -7.71 -30.16
CA GLY A 34 19.01 -7.83 -28.74
C GLY A 34 19.38 -6.51 -28.07
N ASN A 35 19.10 -5.37 -28.70
CA ASN A 35 19.29 -4.05 -28.09
C ASN A 35 18.03 -3.64 -27.32
N THR A 36 18.17 -3.21 -26.07
CA THR A 36 17.06 -2.75 -25.23
C THR A 36 17.15 -1.23 -25.04
N ARG A 37 16.13 -0.51 -25.53
CA ARG A 37 16.00 0.94 -25.27
C ARG A 37 15.17 1.15 -24.01
N GLN A 38 15.69 1.92 -23.06
CA GLN A 38 14.97 2.33 -21.85
C GLN A 38 14.53 3.79 -21.95
N ARG A 39 13.35 4.09 -21.41
CA ARG A 39 12.85 5.47 -21.25
C ARG A 39 12.20 5.67 -19.87
N PRO A 40 12.33 6.87 -19.27
CA PRO A 40 11.65 7.19 -18.02
C PRO A 40 10.12 7.15 -18.22
N ARG A 41 9.37 6.76 -17.19
CA ARG A 41 7.90 6.84 -17.22
C ARG A 41 7.45 8.18 -16.65
N PRO A 42 6.51 8.87 -17.30
CA PRO A 42 5.79 9.96 -16.66
C PRO A 42 5.12 9.45 -15.37
N GLY A 43 5.43 10.08 -14.23
CA GLY A 43 4.91 9.67 -12.92
C GLY A 43 5.75 8.64 -12.16
N ASP A 44 7.07 8.56 -12.42
CA ASP A 44 8.00 7.66 -11.72
C ASP A 44 8.22 7.98 -10.23
N ASN A 45 7.70 9.09 -9.70
CA ASN A 45 7.65 9.37 -8.25
C ASN A 45 6.57 8.53 -7.54
N VAL A 46 6.51 7.24 -7.85
CA VAL A 46 5.54 6.32 -7.28
C VAL A 46 6.25 5.02 -6.91
N GLY A 47 6.34 4.76 -5.63
CA GLY A 47 6.88 3.52 -5.08
C GLY A 47 5.80 2.48 -4.79
N THR A 48 6.23 1.27 -4.51
CA THR A 48 5.40 0.20 -3.95
C THR A 48 5.90 -0.15 -2.56
N VAL A 49 5.00 -0.16 -1.58
CA VAL A 49 5.27 -0.62 -0.22
C VAL A 49 4.37 -1.79 0.11
N THR A 50 4.95 -2.89 0.54
CA THR A 50 4.21 -3.97 1.19
C THR A 50 4.45 -3.88 2.68
N GLN A 51 3.38 -3.84 3.46
CA GLN A 51 3.46 -3.83 4.92
C GLN A 51 2.31 -4.63 5.52
N THR A 52 2.52 -5.11 6.75
CA THR A 52 1.48 -5.77 7.53
C THR A 52 1.02 -4.81 8.61
N VAL A 53 -0.28 -4.60 8.71
CA VAL A 53 -0.87 -3.73 9.73
C VAL A 53 -1.69 -4.60 10.66
N ARG A 54 -1.39 -4.52 11.95
CA ARG A 54 -2.10 -5.21 13.02
C ARG A 54 -3.21 -4.32 13.57
N PHE A 55 -4.41 -4.87 13.64
CA PHE A 55 -5.62 -4.27 14.17
C PHE A 55 -6.12 -5.06 15.37
N TYR A 56 -6.90 -4.42 16.22
CA TYR A 56 -7.83 -5.15 17.08
C TYR A 56 -8.97 -5.73 16.23
N ALA A 57 -9.51 -6.87 16.66
CA ALA A 57 -10.64 -7.54 15.99
C ALA A 57 -11.82 -6.59 15.75
N ALA A 58 -12.14 -5.74 16.74
CA ALA A 58 -13.24 -4.78 16.66
C ALA A 58 -12.98 -3.65 15.62
N ASP A 59 -11.72 -3.27 15.42
CA ASP A 59 -11.33 -2.22 14.47
C ASP A 59 -11.30 -2.73 13.02
N TYR A 60 -11.15 -4.05 12.84
CA TYR A 60 -11.07 -4.66 11.52
C TYR A 60 -12.35 -4.48 10.70
N ASP A 61 -13.53 -4.62 11.32
CA ASP A 61 -14.81 -4.41 10.61
C ASP A 61 -14.97 -2.96 10.15
N THR A 62 -14.54 -2.01 10.97
CA THR A 62 -14.51 -0.58 10.61
C THR A 62 -13.58 -0.32 9.43
N PHE A 63 -12.41 -0.97 9.42
CA PHE A 63 -11.49 -0.90 8.28
C PHE A 63 -12.12 -1.49 7.01
N VAL A 64 -12.76 -2.65 7.09
CA VAL A 64 -13.41 -3.30 5.94
C VAL A 64 -14.54 -2.44 5.38
N GLU A 65 -15.38 -1.86 6.25
CA GLU A 65 -16.43 -0.95 5.84
C GLU A 65 -15.85 0.28 5.14
N TRP A 66 -14.84 0.91 5.72
CA TRP A 66 -14.16 2.06 5.13
C TRP A 66 -13.55 1.76 3.76
N VAL A 67 -12.91 0.60 3.58
CA VAL A 67 -12.37 0.16 2.27
C VAL A 67 -13.50 0.03 1.24
N LYS A 68 -14.65 -0.51 1.64
CA LYS A 68 -15.80 -0.70 0.74
C LYS A 68 -16.46 0.62 0.37
N THR A 69 -16.79 1.44 1.36
CA THR A 69 -17.64 2.64 1.21
C THR A 69 -16.83 3.88 0.86
N THR A 70 -15.81 4.20 1.67
CA THR A 70 -15.05 5.44 1.55
C THR A 70 -14.03 5.36 0.43
N LEU A 71 -13.43 4.19 0.22
CA LEU A 71 -12.45 3.99 -0.84
C LEU A 71 -12.99 3.40 -2.14
N ASN A 72 -14.31 3.29 -2.31
CA ASN A 72 -14.94 2.67 -3.49
C ASN A 72 -14.30 1.31 -3.79
N LEU A 73 -14.45 0.36 -2.87
CA LEU A 73 -13.83 -0.98 -2.95
C LEU A 73 -12.28 -0.93 -3.01
N GLY A 74 -11.66 -0.01 -2.28
CA GLY A 74 -10.20 0.13 -2.19
C GLY A 74 -9.52 0.75 -3.42
N THR A 75 -10.28 1.34 -4.34
CA THR A 75 -9.74 1.95 -5.56
C THR A 75 -9.35 3.41 -5.40
N ALA A 76 -9.88 4.12 -4.41
CA ALA A 76 -9.54 5.52 -4.16
C ALA A 76 -8.17 5.70 -3.47
N ARG A 77 -7.66 6.93 -3.52
CA ARG A 77 -6.45 7.34 -2.78
C ARG A 77 -6.81 7.75 -1.36
N PHE A 78 -5.88 7.54 -0.43
CA PHE A 78 -6.03 7.90 0.98
C PHE A 78 -4.67 8.29 1.57
N THR A 79 -4.65 8.87 2.77
CA THR A 79 -3.42 9.15 3.52
C THR A 79 -3.24 8.15 4.65
N ILE A 80 -2.03 7.63 4.80
CA ILE A 80 -1.63 6.73 5.89
C ILE A 80 -0.14 6.95 6.19
N ASP A 81 0.26 6.69 7.43
CA ASP A 81 1.67 6.58 7.76
C ASP A 81 2.24 5.27 7.19
N VAL A 82 3.37 5.40 6.51
CA VAL A 82 4.05 4.28 5.85
C VAL A 82 5.48 4.21 6.38
N TRP A 83 5.95 3.01 6.71
CA TRP A 83 7.35 2.80 7.06
C TRP A 83 8.20 2.85 5.79
N LEU A 84 9.17 3.76 5.69
CA LEU A 84 10.06 3.88 4.53
C LEU A 84 11.44 3.22 4.74
N GLY A 85 11.54 2.34 5.73
CA GLY A 85 12.78 1.66 6.11
C GLY A 85 13.58 2.37 7.20
N THR A 86 13.53 3.70 7.26
CA THR A 86 14.25 4.51 8.26
C THR A 86 13.32 5.29 9.19
N SER A 87 12.18 5.74 8.67
CA SER A 87 11.18 6.52 9.41
C SER A 87 9.76 6.21 8.93
N MET A 88 8.80 6.53 9.78
CA MET A 88 7.40 6.66 9.36
C MET A 88 7.22 8.00 8.65
N ALA A 89 6.48 8.00 7.56
CA ALA A 89 6.08 9.22 6.87
C ALA A 89 4.62 9.14 6.46
N ASN A 90 3.86 10.22 6.67
CA ASN A 90 2.50 10.33 6.15
C ASN A 90 2.55 10.49 4.63
N LYS A 91 1.94 9.54 3.91
CA LYS A 91 1.97 9.52 2.45
C LYS A 91 0.60 9.28 1.87
N VAL A 92 0.42 9.81 0.66
CA VAL A 92 -0.73 9.47 -0.17
C VAL A 92 -0.50 8.08 -0.74
N CYS A 93 -1.46 7.20 -0.53
CA CYS A 93 -1.40 5.79 -0.89
C CYS A 93 -2.66 5.35 -1.66
N GLN A 94 -2.54 4.22 -2.35
CA GLN A 94 -3.65 3.50 -2.98
C GLN A 94 -3.38 2.00 -2.87
N PHE A 95 -4.40 1.18 -2.62
CA PHE A 95 -4.21 -0.27 -2.64
C PHE A 95 -3.89 -0.76 -4.04
N ILE A 96 -2.94 -1.69 -4.15
CA ILE A 96 -2.66 -2.44 -5.37
C ILE A 96 -3.45 -3.73 -5.29
N LYS A 97 -4.37 -3.96 -6.24
CA LYS A 97 -5.19 -5.18 -6.34
C LYS A 97 -5.85 -5.55 -4.99
N PRO A 98 -6.71 -4.68 -4.41
CA PRO A 98 -7.27 -4.90 -3.08
C PRO A 98 -8.01 -6.24 -2.94
N GLY A 99 -8.61 -6.78 -4.01
CA GLY A 99 -9.27 -8.10 -3.94
C GLY A 99 -8.33 -9.29 -3.74
N THR A 100 -7.03 -9.16 -4.02
CA THR A 100 -6.07 -10.28 -3.94
C THR A 100 -4.88 -10.00 -3.03
N ALA A 101 -4.45 -8.75 -2.90
CA ALA A 101 -3.24 -8.37 -2.16
C ALA A 101 -3.53 -7.64 -0.84
N LEU A 102 -4.81 -7.46 -0.49
CA LEU A 102 -5.24 -7.10 0.85
C LEU A 102 -5.70 -8.38 1.57
N VAL A 103 -4.80 -8.97 2.35
CA VAL A 103 -5.01 -10.30 2.95
C VAL A 103 -5.01 -10.17 4.46
N ALA A 104 -6.12 -10.56 5.09
CA ALA A 104 -6.24 -10.64 6.53
C ALA A 104 -5.86 -12.02 7.05
N SER A 105 -5.22 -12.06 8.22
CA SER A 105 -4.87 -13.27 8.95
C SER A 105 -5.10 -13.05 10.44
N TRP A 106 -5.47 -14.10 11.16
CA TRP A 106 -5.84 -14.03 12.58
C TRP A 106 -4.76 -14.71 13.42
N PRO A 107 -3.77 -13.96 13.95
CA PRO A 107 -2.78 -14.52 14.88
C PRO A 107 -3.43 -15.00 16.20
N ASN A 108 -4.50 -14.34 16.64
CA ASN A 108 -5.30 -14.70 17.81
C ASN A 108 -6.71 -14.09 17.68
N PRO A 109 -7.69 -14.45 18.54
CA PRO A 109 -9.07 -13.95 18.41
C PRO A 109 -9.24 -12.44 18.58
N GLU A 110 -8.28 -11.75 19.19
CA GLU A 110 -8.38 -10.32 19.52
C GLU A 110 -7.66 -9.43 18.50
N GLN A 111 -6.86 -10.01 17.59
CA GLN A 111 -5.99 -9.28 16.69
C GLN A 111 -6.09 -9.81 15.26
N VAL A 112 -6.02 -8.89 14.31
CA VAL A 112 -6.00 -9.17 12.87
C VAL A 112 -4.75 -8.56 12.26
N ASP A 113 -3.98 -9.37 11.55
CA ASP A 113 -2.87 -8.92 10.73
C ASP A 113 -3.33 -8.81 9.27
N VAL A 114 -3.41 -7.59 8.76
CA VAL A 114 -3.74 -7.34 7.35
C VAL A 114 -2.46 -6.97 6.59
N ARG A 115 -2.04 -7.88 5.73
CA ARG A 115 -1.00 -7.61 4.74
C ARG A 115 -1.59 -6.80 3.60
N MET A 116 -0.96 -5.67 3.29
CA MET A 116 -1.38 -4.76 2.23
C MET A 116 -0.21 -4.36 1.35
N THR A 117 -0.44 -4.36 0.03
CA THR A 117 0.47 -3.76 -0.94
C THR A 117 -0.09 -2.40 -1.38
N LEU A 118 0.66 -1.35 -1.08
CA LEU A 118 0.33 0.03 -1.32
C LEU A 118 1.17 0.59 -2.47
N ARG A 119 0.51 1.30 -3.37
CA ARG A 119 1.14 2.28 -4.25
C ARG A 119 1.29 3.56 -3.45
N VAL A 120 2.53 4.00 -3.24
CA VAL A 120 2.84 5.20 -2.46
C VAL A 120 3.30 6.29 -3.40
N TYR A 121 2.70 7.46 -3.30
CA TYR A 121 3.06 8.61 -4.12
C TYR A 121 4.15 9.43 -3.41
N ASP A 122 5.14 9.89 -4.19
CA ASP A 122 6.27 10.71 -3.75
C ASP A 122 7.17 10.00 -2.72
N VAL A 123 7.86 8.93 -3.14
CA VAL A 123 8.68 8.04 -2.28
C VAL A 123 10.17 8.33 -2.35
#